data_AF-A0A964ERW2-F1
#
_entry.id   AF-A0A964ERW2-F1
#
_cell.length_a   1.000
_cell.length_b   1.000
_cell.length_c   1.000
_cell.angle_alpha   90.00
_cell.angle_beta   90.00
_cell.angle_gamma   90.00
#
_symmetry.space_group_name_H-M   'P 1'
#
loop_
_entity.id
_entity.type
_entity.pdbx_description
1 polymer ?
#
loop_
_entity_poly.entity_id
_entity_poly.type
_entity_poly.pdbx_seq_one_letter_code
_entity_poly.pdbx_strand_id
1 'polypeptide(L)'
;MPSPPTTARVRLSFAALLIACALTWACDSGETQTTRAGSVTLRAEEGVDFATGAILRPGGFANSDLYVTANGDSFRMSPGGPSPVKVRDTSWFKTGGGVLRTFDSLAEVPDDLPQPGAGSPLPQAKAHMGFVLQDMRGGFAKGWVRTLEADSITIEYAPVTASTP
;
A
#
# COMPACT_ATOMS: atom_id res chain seq x y z
N MET A 1 -20.43 -38.95 -66.39
CA MET A 1 -20.43 -39.79 -65.17
C MET A 1 -19.12 -39.56 -64.44
N PRO A 2 -19.10 -38.76 -63.35
CA PRO A 2 -17.90 -38.51 -62.58
C PRO A 2 -17.72 -39.51 -61.43
N SER A 3 -16.50 -40.03 -61.31
CA SER A 3 -16.04 -41.04 -60.36
C SER A 3 -16.13 -40.59 -58.89
N PRO A 4 -16.49 -41.49 -57.95
CA PRO A 4 -16.35 -41.19 -56.52
C PRO A 4 -14.87 -41.26 -56.08
N PRO A 5 -14.43 -40.37 -55.18
CA PRO A 5 -13.04 -40.27 -54.77
C PRO A 5 -12.58 -41.38 -53.80
N THR A 6 -11.30 -41.71 -53.98
CA THR A 6 -10.46 -42.73 -53.36
C THR A 6 -10.40 -42.69 -51.83
N THR A 7 -10.58 -43.87 -51.23
CA THR A 7 -10.44 -44.14 -49.79
C THR A 7 -8.97 -44.03 -49.35
N ALA A 8 -8.63 -42.98 -48.61
CA ALA A 8 -7.32 -42.84 -47.96
C ALA A 8 -7.33 -43.54 -46.59
N ARG A 9 -6.55 -44.63 -46.47
CA ARG A 9 -6.28 -45.30 -45.19
C ARG A 9 -5.26 -44.47 -44.40
N VAL A 10 -5.69 -43.76 -43.37
CA VAL A 10 -4.79 -43.10 -42.42
C VAL A 10 -4.35 -44.13 -41.38
N ARG A 11 -3.03 -44.38 -41.33
CA ARG A 11 -2.39 -45.31 -40.41
C ARG A 11 -2.36 -44.71 -39.01
N LEU A 12 -3.01 -45.40 -38.07
CA LEU A 12 -2.88 -45.18 -36.63
C LEU A 12 -1.41 -45.43 -36.22
N SER A 13 -0.70 -44.39 -35.78
CA SER A 13 0.62 -44.53 -35.17
C SER A 13 0.52 -44.08 -33.72
N PHE A 14 0.50 -45.07 -32.83
CA PHE A 14 0.70 -44.94 -31.40
C PHE A 14 2.11 -44.38 -31.15
N ALA A 15 2.20 -43.10 -30.75
CA ALA A 15 3.39 -42.55 -30.13
C ALA A 15 2.99 -42.04 -28.75
N ALA A 16 3.09 -42.95 -27.77
CA ALA A 16 3.03 -42.62 -26.35
C ALA A 16 4.27 -41.78 -26.00
N LEU A 17 4.09 -40.45 -25.94
CA LEU A 17 5.10 -39.55 -25.39
C LEU A 17 4.72 -39.23 -23.94
N LEU A 18 5.39 -39.92 -23.03
CA LEU A 18 5.51 -39.57 -21.61
C LEU A 18 5.91 -38.10 -21.47
N ILE A 19 4.94 -37.22 -21.19
CA ILE A 19 5.22 -35.89 -20.66
C ILE A 19 5.48 -36.09 -19.17
N ALA A 20 6.76 -36.24 -18.87
CA ALA A 20 7.30 -36.27 -17.53
C ALA A 20 6.82 -35.05 -16.73
N CYS A 21 6.49 -35.30 -15.47
CA CYS A 21 6.25 -34.32 -14.43
C CYS A 21 7.38 -33.28 -14.39
N ALA A 22 7.23 -32.18 -15.12
CA ALA A 22 7.85 -30.92 -14.73
C ALA A 22 6.99 -30.33 -13.62
N LEU A 23 7.10 -30.92 -12.42
CA LEU A 23 6.85 -30.23 -11.16
C LEU A 23 7.88 -29.10 -11.11
N THR A 24 7.61 -28.01 -11.83
CA THR A 24 8.22 -26.74 -11.50
C THR A 24 7.75 -26.46 -10.09
N TRP A 25 8.68 -26.62 -9.14
CA TRP A 25 8.65 -25.87 -7.92
C TRP A 25 8.63 -24.41 -8.35
N ALA A 26 7.43 -23.87 -8.60
CA ALA A 26 7.18 -22.48 -8.31
C ALA A 26 7.44 -22.41 -6.81
N CYS A 27 8.69 -22.08 -6.48
CA CYS A 27 9.03 -21.54 -5.19
C CYS A 27 8.13 -20.31 -5.12
N ASP A 28 6.96 -20.47 -4.50
CA ASP A 28 6.15 -19.38 -3.98
C ASP A 28 6.99 -18.79 -2.84
N SER A 29 8.09 -18.14 -3.22
CA SER A 29 8.73 -17.16 -2.38
C SER A 29 7.64 -16.14 -2.20
N GLY A 30 6.92 -16.24 -1.08
CA GLY A 30 5.94 -15.27 -0.65
C GLY A 30 6.64 -13.92 -0.65
N GLU A 31 6.55 -13.24 -1.79
CA GLU A 31 7.10 -11.92 -1.98
C GLU A 31 6.28 -11.09 -1.03
N THR A 32 6.91 -10.75 0.10
CA THR A 32 6.29 -9.84 1.05
C THR A 32 6.11 -8.57 0.25
N GLN A 33 4.89 -8.33 -0.24
CA GLN A 33 4.58 -7.18 -1.06
C GLN A 33 4.97 -5.95 -0.25
N THR A 34 6.13 -5.40 -0.57
CA THR A 34 6.65 -4.21 0.06
C THR A 34 5.84 -3.03 -0.44
N THR A 35 5.64 -2.03 0.42
CA THR A 35 5.12 -0.72 0.01
C THR A 35 5.75 -0.25 -1.31
N ARG A 36 4.93 0.16 -2.28
CA ARG A 36 5.40 0.70 -3.56
C ARG A 36 5.30 2.23 -3.53
N ALA A 37 6.26 2.93 -4.11
CA ALA A 37 6.15 4.38 -4.26
C ALA A 37 4.94 4.75 -5.13
N GLY A 38 4.17 5.75 -4.70
CA GLY A 38 2.94 6.15 -5.36
C GLY A 38 2.32 7.43 -4.82
N SER A 39 1.15 7.76 -5.36
CA SER A 39 0.32 8.89 -4.94
C SER A 39 -1.14 8.47 -4.89
N VAL A 40 -1.85 8.88 -3.84
CA VAL A 40 -3.30 8.67 -3.70
C VAL A 40 -3.99 9.97 -3.29
N THR A 41 -5.23 10.14 -3.72
CA THR A 41 -6.10 11.21 -3.23
C THR A 41 -7.25 10.57 -2.47
N LEU A 42 -7.39 10.93 -1.19
CA LEU A 42 -8.38 10.39 -0.27
C LEU A 42 -9.42 11.45 0.09
N ARG A 43 -10.66 11.02 0.24
CA ARG A 43 -11.78 11.80 0.80
C ARG A 43 -12.04 11.36 2.25
N ALA A 44 -12.96 12.06 2.92
CA ALA A 44 -13.47 11.60 4.21
C ALA A 44 -14.02 10.16 4.09
N GLU A 45 -13.76 9.36 5.11
CA GLU A 45 -14.16 7.96 5.24
C GLU A 45 -13.51 7.00 4.24
N GLU A 46 -12.44 7.42 3.57
CA GLU A 46 -11.62 6.58 2.71
C GLU A 46 -10.31 6.17 3.40
N GLY A 47 -9.79 5.01 2.99
CA GLY A 47 -8.48 4.52 3.40
C GLY A 47 -7.60 4.16 2.23
N VAL A 48 -6.35 3.82 2.51
CA VAL A 48 -5.38 3.37 1.51
C VAL A 48 -4.64 2.13 1.99
N ASP A 49 -4.37 1.24 1.05
CA ASP A 49 -3.34 0.20 1.15
C ASP A 49 -2.11 0.66 0.35
N PHE A 50 -1.00 0.97 1.02
CA PHE A 50 0.23 1.49 0.41
C PHE A 50 1.04 0.44 -0.34
N ALA A 51 0.80 -0.86 -0.11
CA ALA A 51 1.45 -1.89 -0.94
C ALA A 51 0.85 -1.94 -2.34
N THR A 52 -0.47 -1.73 -2.45
CA THR A 52 -1.20 -1.86 -3.72
C THR A 52 -1.57 -0.51 -4.33
N GLY A 53 -1.57 0.56 -3.54
CA GLY A 53 -2.14 1.87 -3.88
C GLY A 53 -3.67 1.87 -3.93
N ALA A 54 -4.33 0.81 -3.48
CA ALA A 54 -5.79 0.71 -3.51
C ALA A 54 -6.42 1.68 -2.52
N ILE A 55 -7.43 2.44 -3.00
CA ILE A 55 -8.31 3.23 -2.15
C ILE A 55 -9.42 2.32 -1.61
N LEU A 56 -9.62 2.35 -0.30
CA LEU A 56 -10.54 1.50 0.43
C LEU A 56 -11.77 2.30 0.85
N ARG A 57 -12.95 1.78 0.51
CA ARG A 57 -14.26 2.44 0.69
C ARG A 57 -15.28 1.46 1.28
N PRO A 58 -15.75 1.67 2.52
CA PRO A 58 -15.20 2.60 3.50
C PRO A 58 -13.78 2.21 3.92
N GLY A 59 -12.97 3.22 4.25
CA GLY A 59 -11.72 3.04 4.97
C GLY A 59 -11.96 2.72 6.45
N GLY A 60 -10.91 2.32 7.14
CA GLY A 60 -11.02 2.03 8.57
C GLY A 60 -9.77 1.38 9.16
N PHE A 61 -9.80 1.22 10.48
CA PHE A 61 -8.68 0.67 11.25
C PHE A 61 -8.24 -0.70 10.72
N ALA A 62 -9.18 -1.64 10.61
CA ALA A 62 -8.86 -3.04 10.34
C ALA A 62 -8.40 -3.32 8.90
N ASN A 63 -8.80 -2.48 7.93
CA ASN A 63 -8.60 -2.76 6.51
C ASN A 63 -7.64 -1.80 5.81
N SER A 64 -7.23 -0.68 6.43
CA SER A 64 -6.39 0.34 5.79
C SER A 64 -5.02 0.46 6.46
N ASP A 65 -4.03 0.99 5.75
CA ASP A 65 -2.75 1.42 6.34
C ASP A 65 -2.90 2.78 6.98
N LEU A 66 -3.58 3.67 6.26
CA LEU A 66 -4.00 4.98 6.69
C LEU A 66 -5.44 5.18 6.25
N TYR A 67 -6.25 5.82 7.09
CA TYR A 67 -7.57 6.26 6.69
C TYR A 67 -7.87 7.67 7.19
N VAL A 68 -8.78 8.34 6.49
CA VAL A 68 -9.11 9.74 6.67
C VAL A 68 -10.55 9.84 7.16
N THR A 69 -10.80 10.67 8.18
CA THR A 69 -12.15 10.98 8.64
C THR A 69 -12.38 12.48 8.63
N ALA A 70 -13.65 12.90 8.56
CA ALA A 70 -14.00 14.30 8.76
C ALA A 70 -13.64 14.78 10.18
N ASN A 71 -13.22 16.04 10.31
CA ASN A 71 -12.91 16.69 11.58
C ASN A 71 -13.27 18.19 11.51
N GLY A 72 -14.57 18.50 11.55
CA GLY A 72 -15.08 19.85 11.28
C GLY A 72 -14.78 20.25 9.84
N ASP A 73 -14.15 21.41 9.65
CA ASP A 73 -13.72 21.93 8.33
C ASP A 73 -12.34 21.39 7.91
N SER A 74 -11.90 20.28 8.51
CA SER A 74 -10.60 19.67 8.26
C SER A 74 -10.71 18.15 8.22
N PHE A 75 -9.58 17.50 7.96
CA PHE A 75 -9.46 16.06 8.04
C PHE A 75 -8.66 15.61 9.25
N ARG A 76 -9.02 14.45 9.79
CA ARG A 76 -8.18 13.66 10.69
C ARG A 76 -7.58 12.52 9.89
N MET A 77 -6.30 12.25 10.13
CA MET A 77 -5.60 11.09 9.56
C MET A 77 -5.31 10.10 10.67
N SER A 78 -5.65 8.84 10.47
CA SER A 78 -5.44 7.81 11.46
C SER A 78 -4.70 6.63 10.84
N PRO A 79 -3.65 6.13 11.49
CA PRO A 79 -3.09 4.84 11.10
C PRO A 79 -4.11 3.74 11.30
N GLY A 80 -4.06 2.74 10.45
CA GLY A 80 -4.81 1.51 10.63
C GLY A 80 -4.34 0.72 11.84
N GLY A 81 -4.90 -0.47 12.01
CA GLY A 81 -4.57 -1.38 13.10
C GLY A 81 -5.76 -2.22 13.54
N PRO A 82 -5.54 -3.16 14.47
CA PRO A 82 -6.58 -4.09 14.90
C PRO A 82 -7.79 -3.40 15.55
N SER A 83 -7.66 -2.21 16.14
CA SER A 83 -8.80 -1.50 16.72
C SER A 83 -8.58 0.01 16.88
N PRO A 84 -9.62 0.79 17.22
CA PRO A 84 -9.48 2.23 17.48
C PRO A 84 -8.53 2.61 18.62
N VAL A 85 -8.28 1.68 19.54
CA VAL A 85 -7.39 1.88 20.69
C VAL A 85 -6.04 1.16 20.52
N LYS A 86 -5.90 0.37 19.45
CA LYS A 86 -4.67 -0.35 19.08
C LYS A 86 -4.41 -0.10 17.60
N VAL A 87 -3.70 0.98 17.33
CA VAL A 87 -3.28 1.35 15.98
C VAL A 87 -1.85 0.88 15.73
N ARG A 88 -1.47 0.78 14.45
CA ARG A 88 -0.10 0.48 14.02
C ARG A 88 0.84 1.64 14.34
N ASP A 89 2.13 1.32 14.40
CA ASP A 89 3.15 2.31 14.73
C ASP A 89 3.17 3.43 13.71
N THR A 90 3.29 4.66 14.19
CA THR A 90 3.29 5.86 13.34
C THR A 90 4.08 6.97 14.01
N SER A 91 4.81 7.74 13.22
CA SER A 91 5.49 8.95 13.65
C SER A 91 5.09 10.10 12.75
N TRP A 92 4.50 11.11 13.38
CA TRP A 92 4.23 12.40 12.78
C TRP A 92 5.42 13.31 13.10
N PHE A 93 6.12 13.81 12.09
CA PHE A 93 7.30 14.64 12.34
C PHE A 93 6.90 15.98 12.94
N LYS A 94 7.50 16.31 14.08
CA LYS A 94 7.25 17.53 14.84
C LYS A 94 8.57 18.28 15.07
N THR A 95 8.48 19.59 15.17
CA THR A 95 9.56 20.46 15.68
C THR A 95 9.76 20.24 17.18
N GLY A 96 10.85 20.76 17.75
CA GLY A 96 11.12 20.67 19.20
C GLY A 96 10.02 21.26 20.09
N GLY A 97 9.13 22.12 19.54
CA GLY A 97 7.95 22.66 20.23
C GLY A 97 6.68 21.84 20.06
N GLY A 98 6.73 20.65 19.45
CA GLY A 98 5.56 19.77 19.24
C GLY A 98 4.67 20.15 18.05
N VAL A 99 5.01 21.20 17.30
CA VAL A 99 4.30 21.61 16.08
C VAL A 99 4.68 20.70 14.91
N LEU A 100 3.71 20.27 14.10
CA LEU A 100 3.99 19.49 12.89
C LEU A 100 5.02 20.19 12.00
N ARG A 101 6.07 19.45 11.65
CA ARG A 101 7.10 19.89 10.72
C ARG A 101 6.55 19.78 9.29
N THR A 102 6.84 20.79 8.48
CA THR A 102 6.54 20.80 7.05
C THR A 102 7.79 20.43 6.24
N PHE A 103 7.57 19.86 5.07
CA PHE A 103 8.56 19.41 4.11
C PHE A 103 8.17 19.87 2.72
N ASP A 104 9.15 20.17 1.87
CA ASP A 104 8.88 20.67 0.52
C ASP A 104 8.54 19.51 -0.44
N SER A 105 8.95 18.28 -0.11
CA SER A 105 8.64 17.08 -0.88
C SER A 105 8.72 15.79 -0.04
N LEU A 106 8.21 14.68 -0.59
CA LEU A 106 8.38 13.35 0.01
C LEU A 106 9.85 12.96 0.24
N ALA A 107 10.77 13.42 -0.61
CA ALA A 107 12.19 13.08 -0.51
C ALA A 107 12.85 13.65 0.75
N GLU A 108 12.31 14.73 1.31
CA GLU A 108 12.81 15.36 2.54
C GLU A 108 12.23 14.76 3.82
N VAL A 109 11.18 13.95 3.70
CA VAL A 109 10.61 13.24 4.85
C VAL A 109 11.62 12.18 5.31
N PRO A 110 12.09 12.25 6.57
CA PRO A 110 13.06 11.30 7.09
C PRO A 110 12.53 9.87 7.06
N ASP A 111 13.45 8.93 6.94
CA ASP A 111 13.19 7.48 7.01
C ASP A 111 13.21 6.97 8.48
N ASP A 112 13.09 7.87 9.46
CA ASP A 112 13.10 7.54 10.89
C ASP A 112 11.89 6.66 11.25
N LEU A 113 12.16 5.43 11.66
CA LEU A 113 11.12 4.49 12.06
C LEU A 113 10.42 4.94 13.34
N PRO A 114 9.09 4.74 13.44
CA PRO A 114 8.37 5.02 14.67
C PRO A 114 8.83 4.12 15.82
N GLN A 115 8.77 4.65 17.04
CA GLN A 115 8.97 3.84 18.23
C GLN A 115 7.86 2.80 18.35
N PRO A 116 8.16 1.55 18.73
CA PRO A 116 7.15 0.52 18.95
C PRO A 116 6.07 0.98 19.95
N GLY A 117 4.80 0.84 19.58
CA GLY A 117 3.64 1.26 20.37
C GLY A 117 3.34 2.77 20.32
N ALA A 118 4.04 3.55 19.50
CA ALA A 118 3.86 5.02 19.42
C ALA A 118 2.77 5.48 18.45
N GLY A 119 1.97 4.55 17.91
CA GLY A 119 0.88 4.87 16.99
C GLY A 119 -0.15 5.82 17.60
N SER A 120 -0.44 6.92 16.90
CA SER A 120 -1.47 7.88 17.31
C SER A 120 -2.18 8.47 16.09
N PRO A 121 -3.51 8.67 16.15
CA PRO A 121 -4.20 9.50 15.18
C PRO A 121 -3.63 10.92 15.16
N LEU A 122 -3.58 11.52 13.99
CA LEU A 122 -3.33 12.93 13.83
C LEU A 122 -4.66 13.70 13.86
N PRO A 123 -4.91 14.49 14.92
CA PRO A 123 -6.22 15.15 15.07
C PRO A 123 -6.59 16.07 13.92
N GLN A 124 -5.59 16.69 13.27
CA GLN A 124 -5.78 17.62 12.15
C GLN A 124 -4.65 17.46 11.13
N ALA A 125 -5.02 17.05 9.92
CA ALA A 125 -4.13 17.02 8.75
C ALA A 125 -3.73 18.43 8.31
N LYS A 126 -2.51 18.55 7.80
CA LYS A 126 -1.99 19.80 7.22
C LYS A 126 -1.29 19.48 5.90
N ALA A 127 -1.36 20.39 4.94
CA ALA A 127 -0.51 20.29 3.76
C ALA A 127 0.98 20.32 4.18
N HIS A 128 1.81 19.70 3.36
CA HIS A 128 3.26 19.61 3.50
C HIS A 128 3.78 18.84 4.71
N MET A 129 2.92 18.18 5.49
CA MET A 129 3.38 17.37 6.61
C MET A 129 3.90 16.00 6.15
N GLY A 130 4.87 15.47 6.88
CA GLY A 130 5.43 14.13 6.66
C GLY A 130 5.08 13.16 7.77
N PHE A 131 5.13 11.87 7.47
CA PHE A 131 4.98 10.79 8.43
C PHE A 131 5.71 9.53 8.00
N VAL A 132 5.97 8.65 8.97
CA VAL A 132 6.29 7.23 8.74
C VAL A 132 5.29 6.39 9.50
N LEU A 133 4.73 5.36 8.87
CA LEU A 133 3.85 4.40 9.53
C LEU A 133 4.14 2.96 9.13
N GLN A 134 3.74 2.04 9.99
CA GLN A 134 3.77 0.61 9.70
C GLN A 134 2.54 0.22 8.86
N ASP A 135 2.76 -0.40 7.72
CA ASP A 135 1.70 -0.92 6.85
C ASP A 135 1.08 -2.21 7.39
N MET A 136 -0.04 -2.64 6.81
CA MET A 136 -0.79 -3.83 7.21
C MET A 136 -0.05 -5.15 6.99
N ARG A 137 1.05 -5.13 6.24
CA ARG A 137 1.94 -6.27 5.97
C ARG A 137 3.16 -6.27 6.90
N GLY A 138 3.28 -5.28 7.77
CA GLY A 138 4.37 -5.15 8.75
C GLY A 138 5.59 -4.39 8.22
N GLY A 139 5.56 -3.91 6.97
CA GLY A 139 6.56 -3.01 6.41
C GLY A 139 6.36 -1.58 6.90
N PHE A 140 7.20 -0.66 6.42
CA PHE A 140 7.07 0.77 6.72
C PHE A 140 6.96 1.60 5.45
N ALA A 141 6.02 2.54 5.47
CA ALA A 141 5.81 3.53 4.44
C ALA A 141 6.09 4.91 5.02
N LYS A 142 6.87 5.73 4.30
CA LYS A 142 6.88 7.18 4.52
C LYS A 142 5.86 7.83 3.61
N GLY A 143 5.22 8.87 4.11
CA GLY A 143 4.25 9.65 3.35
C GLY A 143 4.38 11.14 3.58
N TRP A 144 3.91 11.90 2.61
CA TRP A 144 3.89 13.35 2.58
C TRP A 144 2.56 13.84 2.04
N VAL A 145 1.91 14.74 2.78
CA VAL A 145 0.66 15.36 2.34
C VAL A 145 0.98 16.46 1.34
N ARG A 146 0.92 16.12 0.05
CA ARG A 146 1.23 17.05 -1.04
C ARG A 146 0.22 18.20 -1.13
N THR A 147 -1.07 17.87 -1.10
CA THR A 147 -2.15 18.87 -1.10
C THR A 147 -3.21 18.52 -0.07
N LEU A 148 -3.79 19.57 0.51
CA LEU A 148 -4.95 19.50 1.39
C LEU A 148 -5.99 20.46 0.84
N GLU A 149 -7.07 19.92 0.31
CA GLU A 149 -8.21 20.67 -0.21
C GLU A 149 -9.39 20.57 0.75
N ALA A 150 -10.50 21.23 0.43
CA ALA A 150 -11.68 21.25 1.29
C ALA A 150 -12.34 19.85 1.43
N ASP A 151 -12.28 19.02 0.37
CA ASP A 151 -12.94 17.72 0.31
C ASP A 151 -11.98 16.55 0.00
N SER A 152 -10.67 16.82 -0.09
CA SER A 152 -9.68 15.79 -0.38
C SER A 152 -8.28 16.04 0.20
N ILE A 153 -7.52 14.97 0.38
CA ILE A 153 -6.10 14.98 0.75
C ILE A 153 -5.33 14.19 -0.31
N THR A 154 -4.28 14.78 -0.90
CA THR A 154 -3.36 14.02 -1.75
C THR A 154 -2.09 13.68 -0.97
N ILE A 155 -1.75 12.40 -0.97
CA ILE A 155 -0.60 11.82 -0.25
C ILE A 155 0.33 11.18 -1.27
N GLU A 156 1.59 11.62 -1.29
CA GLU A 156 2.67 10.87 -1.91
C GLU A 156 3.30 9.95 -0.87
N TYR A 157 3.66 8.74 -1.25
CA TYR A 157 4.24 7.76 -0.34
C TYR A 157 5.30 6.90 -1.03
N ALA A 158 6.19 6.33 -0.22
CA ALA A 158 7.26 5.45 -0.65
C ALA A 158 7.62 4.46 0.47
N PRO A 159 8.22 3.31 0.13
CA PRO A 159 8.82 2.46 1.15
C PRO A 159 9.89 3.24 1.91
N VAL A 160 9.99 2.99 3.21
CA VAL A 160 11.14 3.45 3.99
C VAL A 160 12.37 2.67 3.53
N THR A 161 13.38 3.38 3.04
CA THR A 161 14.68 2.75 2.78
C THR A 161 15.42 2.67 4.09
N ALA A 162 15.58 1.45 4.65
CA ALA A 162 16.42 1.26 5.81
C ALA A 162 17.82 1.81 5.47
N SER A 163 18.20 2.93 6.10
CA SER A 163 19.59 3.36 6.11
C SER A 163 20.35 2.25 6.81
N THR A 164 21.10 1.46 6.05
CA THR A 164 22.06 0.52 6.62
C THR A 164 23.00 1.35 7.49
N PRO A 165 23.14 1.04 8.79
CA PRO A 165 24.01 1.79 9.69
C PRO A 165 25.46 1.78 9.20
#